data_AF-A0A2N0B3E8-F1
#
_entry.id   AF-A0A2N0B3E8-F1
#
_cell.length_a   1.000
_cell.length_b   1.000
_cell.length_c   1.000
_cell.angle_alpha   90.00
_cell.angle_beta   90.00
_cell.angle_gamma   90.00
#
_symmetry.space_group_name_H-M   'P 1'
#
loop_
_entity.id
_entity.type
_entity.pdbx_description
1 polymer ?
#
loop_
_entity_poly.entity_id
_entity_poly.type
_entity_poly.pdbx_seq_one_letter_code
_entity_poly.pdbx_strand_id
1 'polypeptide(L)'
;MQKEPIQKLLRHYEFEETNLPNEYSGHFGIQIQVSEMAVIRRFGKIEFVTDSLDSLDFFLYSHFHFSLTSNLRDRFFPTDLESFDYENDFWDCECDEDFIHHKAIESECSRCGTFEEEQPDSIPSEVIALGWV
;
A
#
# COMPACT_ATOMS: atom_id res chain seq x y z
N MET A 1 -12.40 -12.36 -3.08
CA MET A 1 -11.92 -12.06 -1.70
C MET A 1 -13.05 -12.24 -0.68
N GLN A 2 -12.78 -12.64 0.58
CA GLN A 2 -13.84 -12.78 1.62
C GLN A 2 -14.31 -11.40 2.10
N LYS A 3 -15.63 -11.16 2.15
CA LYS A 3 -16.19 -9.83 2.46
C LYS A 3 -16.00 -9.37 3.92
N GLU A 4 -16.12 -10.29 4.87
CA GLU A 4 -16.11 -9.95 6.29
C GLU A 4 -14.74 -9.45 6.81
N PRO A 5 -13.60 -10.07 6.45
CA PRO A 5 -12.28 -9.55 6.82
C PRO A 5 -11.99 -8.16 6.24
N ILE A 6 -12.37 -7.91 4.98
CA ILE A 6 -12.16 -6.62 4.32
C ILE A 6 -12.97 -5.54 5.03
N GLN A 7 -14.22 -5.81 5.39
CA GLN A 7 -15.06 -4.83 6.09
C GLN A 7 -14.48 -4.45 7.45
N LYS A 8 -13.87 -5.41 8.18
CA LYS A 8 -13.20 -5.12 9.45
C LYS A 8 -11.93 -4.29 9.24
N LEU A 9 -11.13 -4.64 8.24
CA LEU A 9 -9.93 -3.90 7.84
C LEU A 9 -10.27 -2.46 7.46
N LEU A 10 -11.25 -2.26 6.58
CA LEU A 10 -11.66 -0.94 6.13
C LEU A 10 -12.19 -0.08 7.28
N ARG A 11 -12.93 -0.66 8.22
CA ARG A 11 -13.36 0.06 9.44
C ARG A 11 -12.22 0.42 10.37
N HIS A 12 -11.16 -0.40 10.46
CA HIS A 12 -9.95 -0.09 11.23
C HIS A 12 -9.28 1.19 10.72
N TYR A 13 -9.25 1.37 9.40
CA TYR A 13 -8.76 2.58 8.75
C TYR A 13 -9.86 3.64 8.50
N GLU A 14 -10.95 3.61 9.26
CA GLU A 14 -12.00 4.65 9.22
C GLU A 14 -12.66 4.86 7.83
N PHE A 15 -12.70 3.81 6.99
CA PHE A 15 -13.48 3.83 5.75
C PHE A 15 -14.95 3.52 6.03
N GLU A 16 -15.82 4.24 5.34
CA GLU A 16 -17.27 4.05 5.39
C GLU A 16 -17.80 3.56 4.04
N GLU A 17 -18.75 2.63 4.07
CA GLU A 17 -19.44 2.18 2.86
C GLU A 17 -20.33 3.32 2.32
N THR A 18 -20.24 3.57 1.03
CA THR A 18 -21.01 4.59 0.34
C THR A 18 -22.43 4.09 0.03
N ASN A 19 -23.21 4.90 -0.71
CA ASN A 19 -24.50 4.47 -1.24
C ASN A 19 -24.38 3.38 -2.33
N LEU A 20 -23.18 3.16 -2.87
CA LEU A 20 -22.90 2.12 -3.84
C LEU A 20 -22.40 0.85 -3.12
N PRO A 21 -22.97 -0.33 -3.43
CA PRO A 21 -22.65 -1.55 -2.70
C PRO A 21 -21.19 -1.96 -2.91
N ASN A 22 -20.50 -2.27 -1.81
CA ASN A 22 -19.08 -2.60 -1.76
C ASN A 22 -18.14 -1.48 -2.25
N GLU A 23 -18.60 -0.23 -2.29
CA GLU A 23 -17.75 0.93 -2.49
C GLU A 23 -17.59 1.66 -1.15
N TYR A 24 -16.35 1.98 -0.80
CA TYR A 24 -15.97 2.58 0.47
C TYR A 24 -15.22 3.88 0.22
N SER A 25 -15.46 4.89 1.04
CA SER A 25 -14.73 6.16 1.01
C SER A 25 -14.05 6.40 2.34
N GLY A 26 -12.80 6.85 2.29
CA GLY A 26 -12.02 7.18 3.47
C GLY A 26 -11.43 8.58 3.37
N HIS A 27 -10.50 8.87 4.28
CA HIS A 27 -9.78 10.13 4.32
C HIS A 27 -8.94 10.37 3.04
N PHE A 28 -8.55 11.63 2.81
CA PHE A 28 -7.67 12.05 1.70
C PHE A 28 -8.19 11.74 0.28
N GLY A 29 -9.50 11.56 0.11
CA GLY A 29 -10.11 11.33 -1.20
C GLY A 29 -9.86 9.93 -1.77
N ILE A 30 -9.54 8.97 -0.90
CA ILE A 30 -9.38 7.55 -1.26
C ILE A 30 -10.76 6.90 -1.34
N GLN A 31 -10.98 6.18 -2.43
CA GLN A 31 -12.17 5.39 -2.70
C GLN A 31 -11.75 3.94 -2.98
N ILE A 32 -12.41 2.97 -2.35
CA ILE A 32 -12.08 1.56 -2.47
C ILE A 32 -13.31 0.82 -2.95
N GLN A 33 -13.21 0.17 -4.10
CA GLN A 33 -14.24 -0.69 -4.63
C GLN A 33 -13.84 -2.14 -4.42
N VAL A 34 -14.67 -2.89 -3.69
CA VAL A 34 -14.39 -4.26 -3.28
C VAL A 34 -15.27 -5.23 -4.05
N SER A 35 -14.66 -6.12 -4.83
CA SER A 35 -15.37 -7.22 -5.50
C SER A 35 -14.56 -8.52 -5.40
N GLU A 36 -14.14 -9.09 -6.52
CA GLU A 36 -13.13 -10.15 -6.56
C GLU A 36 -11.76 -9.59 -6.15
N MET A 37 -11.50 -8.33 -6.54
CA MET A 37 -10.34 -7.50 -6.19
C MET A 37 -10.78 -6.25 -5.43
N ALA A 38 -9.89 -5.68 -4.63
CA ALA A 38 -9.98 -4.32 -4.13
C ALA A 38 -9.30 -3.37 -5.13
N VAL A 39 -10.05 -2.39 -5.62
CA VAL A 39 -9.57 -1.33 -6.50
C VAL A 39 -9.59 -0.02 -5.73
N ILE A 40 -8.41 0.55 -5.52
CA ILE A 40 -8.23 1.80 -4.79
C ILE A 40 -8.05 2.92 -5.81
N ARG A 41 -8.82 3.99 -5.61
CA ARG A 41 -8.77 5.21 -6.40
C ARG A 41 -8.51 6.41 -5.52
N ARG A 42 -7.71 7.36 -6.00
CA ARG A 42 -7.61 8.69 -5.41
C ARG A 42 -7.85 9.73 -6.48
N PHE A 43 -8.71 10.70 -6.19
CA PHE A 43 -9.08 11.76 -7.13
C PHE A 43 -9.50 11.22 -8.52
N GLY A 44 -10.16 10.06 -8.55
CA GLY A 44 -10.65 9.41 -9.77
C GLY A 44 -9.61 8.60 -10.56
N LYS A 45 -8.34 8.58 -10.15
CA LYS A 45 -7.30 7.72 -10.74
C LYS A 45 -7.14 6.45 -9.93
N ILE A 46 -6.94 5.32 -10.60
CA ILE A 46 -6.59 4.05 -9.93
C ILE A 46 -5.15 4.20 -9.42
N GLU A 47 -4.96 3.99 -8.12
CA GLU A 47 -3.64 3.99 -7.49
C GLU A 47 -3.16 2.59 -7.17
N PHE A 48 -4.06 1.68 -6.80
CA PHE A 48 -3.68 0.34 -6.38
C PHE A 48 -4.80 -0.67 -6.66
N VAL A 49 -4.43 -1.88 -7.05
CA VAL A 49 -5.36 -2.99 -7.25
C VAL A 49 -4.76 -4.24 -6.62
N THR A 50 -5.53 -4.92 -5.78
CA THR A 50 -5.06 -6.13 -5.09
C THR A 50 -6.20 -7.12 -4.88
N ASP A 51 -5.91 -8.41 -4.91
CA ASP A 51 -6.78 -9.49 -4.43
C ASP A 51 -6.33 -10.04 -3.06
N SER A 52 -5.24 -9.49 -2.51
CA SER A 52 -4.65 -9.83 -1.22
C SER A 52 -5.11 -8.86 -0.13
N LEU A 53 -5.59 -9.43 0.98
CA LEU A 53 -5.94 -8.68 2.20
C LEU A 53 -4.74 -8.03 2.86
N ASP A 54 -3.59 -8.71 2.85
CA ASP A 54 -2.36 -8.21 3.48
C ASP A 54 -1.79 -7.03 2.70
N SER A 55 -1.81 -7.11 1.37
CA SER A 55 -1.38 -6.01 0.50
C SER A 55 -2.33 -4.81 0.61
N LEU A 56 -3.63 -5.05 0.82
CA LEU A 56 -4.60 -4.00 1.10
C LEU A 56 -4.33 -3.33 2.45
N ASP A 57 -4.15 -4.12 3.53
CA ASP A 57 -3.82 -3.59 4.86
C ASP A 57 -2.54 -2.76 4.85
N PHE A 58 -1.51 -3.27 4.18
CA PHE A 58 -0.24 -2.57 4.04
C PHE A 58 -0.41 -1.24 3.31
N PHE A 59 -1.09 -1.24 2.15
CA PHE A 59 -1.35 0.00 1.42
C PHE A 59 -2.06 1.03 2.31
N LEU A 60 -3.11 0.61 3.01
CA LEU A 60 -3.87 1.51 3.89
C LEU A 60 -3.04 2.00 5.06
N TYR A 61 -2.25 1.13 5.70
CA TYR A 61 -1.32 1.52 6.75
C TYR A 61 -0.34 2.60 6.28
N SER A 62 0.36 2.36 5.17
CA SER A 62 1.32 3.30 4.59
C SER A 62 0.66 4.63 4.24
N HIS A 63 -0.60 4.61 3.79
CA HIS A 63 -1.31 5.84 3.42
C HIS A 63 -1.85 6.62 4.62
N PHE A 64 -2.30 5.95 5.68
CA PHE A 64 -2.89 6.59 6.86
C PHE A 64 -1.84 7.09 7.85
N HIS A 65 -0.68 6.45 7.90
CA HIS A 65 0.38 6.75 8.86
C HIS A 65 1.58 7.49 8.25
N PHE A 66 1.41 8.09 7.07
CA PHE A 66 2.41 8.94 6.39
C PHE A 66 2.88 10.17 7.19
N SER A 67 2.43 10.32 8.44
CA SER A 67 2.86 11.32 9.40
C SER A 67 3.21 10.64 10.73
N LEU A 68 4.51 10.39 10.93
CA LEU A 68 5.20 10.18 12.21
C LEU A 68 5.14 8.77 12.82
N THR A 69 6.29 8.10 12.87
CA THR A 69 6.68 7.19 13.97
C THR A 69 5.64 6.13 14.35
N SER A 70 4.97 5.53 13.36
CA SER A 70 3.91 4.56 13.61
C SER A 70 4.52 3.18 13.90
N ASN A 71 4.05 2.53 14.96
CA ASN A 71 4.53 1.21 15.30
C ASN A 71 3.92 0.21 14.30
N LEU A 72 4.70 -0.71 13.73
CA LEU A 72 4.16 -1.74 12.82
C LEU A 72 3.09 -2.62 13.46
N ARG A 73 3.02 -2.63 14.80
CA ARG A 73 1.94 -3.24 15.58
C ARG A 73 0.58 -2.59 15.38
N ASP A 74 0.52 -1.40 14.79
CA ASP A 74 -0.72 -0.66 14.54
C ASP A 74 -1.41 -1.09 13.24
N ARG A 75 -0.77 -1.96 12.42
CA ARG A 75 -1.40 -2.63 11.28
C ARG A 75 -2.56 -3.52 11.72
N PHE A 76 -3.57 -3.68 10.87
CA PHE A 76 -4.68 -4.58 11.17
C PHE A 76 -4.23 -6.05 11.14
N PHE A 77 -3.29 -6.39 10.24
CA PHE A 77 -2.59 -7.66 10.23
C PHE A 77 -1.13 -7.44 10.64
N PRO A 78 -0.84 -7.41 11.96
CA PRO A 78 0.52 -7.30 12.45
C PRO A 78 1.28 -8.55 12.01
N THR A 79 2.21 -8.41 11.07
CA THR A 79 3.09 -9.50 10.69
C THR A 79 4.19 -9.64 11.75
N ASP A 80 4.53 -10.87 12.12
CA ASP A 80 5.75 -11.19 12.88
C ASP A 80 7.04 -10.98 12.04
N LEU A 81 7.02 -10.05 11.08
CA LEU A 81 8.17 -9.67 10.29
C LEU A 81 9.11 -8.87 11.18
N GLU A 82 10.03 -9.61 11.82
CA GLU A 82 11.25 -9.08 12.39
C GLU A 82 11.96 -8.21 11.35
N SER A 83 12.08 -6.89 11.62
CA SER A 83 12.89 -5.90 10.89
C SER A 83 12.80 -5.93 9.36
N PHE A 84 12.23 -4.91 8.73
CA PHE A 84 12.45 -4.66 7.30
C PHE A 84 13.95 -4.70 6.98
N ASP A 85 14.30 -5.48 5.97
CA ASP A 85 15.63 -5.43 5.39
C ASP A 85 15.60 -4.36 4.31
N TYR A 86 15.84 -3.11 4.74
CA TYR A 86 15.83 -1.95 3.85
C TYR A 86 16.81 -2.04 2.68
N GLU A 87 17.78 -2.98 2.72
CA GLU A 87 18.70 -3.26 1.61
C GLU A 87 18.10 -4.23 0.58
N ASN A 88 17.18 -5.11 0.99
CA ASN A 88 16.70 -6.20 0.12
C ASN A 88 15.20 -6.16 -0.17
N ASP A 89 14.40 -5.46 0.64
CA ASP A 89 12.94 -5.45 0.51
C ASP A 89 12.41 -4.38 -0.46
N PHE A 90 13.29 -3.49 -0.94
CA PHE A 90 12.94 -2.33 -1.75
C PHE A 90 13.76 -2.25 -3.03
N TRP A 91 13.12 -1.85 -4.13
CA TRP A 91 13.77 -1.56 -5.41
C TRP A 91 13.39 -0.18 -5.92
N ASP A 92 14.33 0.46 -6.57
CA ASP A 92 14.15 1.80 -7.12
C ASP A 92 13.76 1.70 -8.61
N CYS A 93 12.64 2.30 -9.00
CA CYS A 93 12.22 2.29 -10.40
C CYS A 93 12.92 3.36 -11.27
N GLU A 94 13.74 4.23 -10.68
CA GLU A 94 14.45 5.36 -11.32
C GLU A 94 13.52 6.31 -12.13
N CYS A 95 12.23 6.41 -11.78
CA CYS A 95 11.33 7.38 -12.41
C CYS A 95 11.66 8.83 -12.00
N ASP A 96 11.42 9.80 -12.90
CA ASP A 96 11.64 11.24 -12.66
C ASP A 96 10.89 11.84 -11.44
N GLU A 97 9.92 11.11 -10.88
CA GLU A 97 9.15 11.50 -9.69
C GLU A 97 9.32 10.50 -8.52
N ASP A 98 10.53 9.94 -8.36
CA ASP A 98 11.03 9.15 -7.21
C ASP A 98 9.99 8.19 -6.59
N PHE A 99 10.00 6.93 -7.03
CA PHE A 99 9.22 5.87 -6.39
C PHE A 99 10.09 4.67 -6.04
N ILE A 100 10.24 4.47 -4.74
CA ILE A 100 10.75 3.24 -4.15
C ILE A 100 9.57 2.27 -4.02
N HIS A 101 9.72 1.07 -4.57
CA HIS A 101 8.73 0.02 -4.50
C HIS A 101 9.18 -1.07 -3.53
N HIS A 102 8.23 -1.65 -2.80
CA HIS A 102 8.51 -2.83 -2.00
C HIS A 102 8.38 -4.08 -2.87
N LYS A 103 9.43 -4.91 -2.93
CA LYS A 103 9.50 -6.09 -3.83
C LYS A 103 8.35 -7.07 -3.64
N ALA A 104 7.95 -7.29 -2.39
CA ALA A 104 6.84 -8.18 -2.06
C ALA A 104 5.44 -7.67 -2.51
N ILE A 105 5.32 -6.41 -2.92
CA ILE A 105 4.04 -5.77 -3.23
C ILE A 105 3.95 -5.47 -4.71
N GLU A 106 4.97 -4.80 -5.25
CA GLU A 106 5.06 -4.42 -6.64
C GLU A 106 6.41 -4.87 -7.17
N SER A 107 6.39 -5.81 -8.11
CA SER A 107 7.56 -6.22 -8.89
C SER A 107 7.62 -5.52 -10.25
N GLU A 108 6.62 -4.69 -10.57
CA GLU A 108 6.51 -3.93 -11.81
C GLU A 108 6.03 -2.51 -11.47
N CYS A 109 6.72 -1.50 -11.98
CA CYS A 109 6.32 -0.12 -11.78
C CYS A 109 5.14 0.22 -12.70
N SER A 110 4.01 0.60 -12.11
CA SER A 110 2.80 0.99 -12.86
C SER A 110 2.94 2.25 -13.72
N ARG A 111 4.02 3.02 -13.56
CA ARG A 111 4.30 4.25 -14.33
C ARG A 111 5.16 4.01 -15.56
N CYS A 112 6.30 3.35 -15.39
CA CYS A 112 7.25 3.12 -16.48
C CYS A 112 7.19 1.70 -17.06
N GLY A 113 6.55 0.74 -16.36
CA GLY A 113 6.43 -0.66 -16.77
C GLY A 113 7.71 -1.49 -16.56
N THR A 114 8.69 -0.93 -15.86
CA THR A 114 9.94 -1.61 -15.52
C THR A 114 9.73 -2.64 -14.41
N PHE A 115 10.49 -3.73 -14.45
CA PHE A 115 10.44 -4.77 -13.42
C PHE A 115 11.56 -4.62 -12.38
N GLU A 116 11.29 -5.12 -11.17
CA GLU A 116 12.25 -5.18 -10.05
C GLU A 116 13.57 -5.82 -10.44
N GLU A 117 13.52 -6.92 -11.21
CA GLU A 117 14.71 -7.63 -11.69
C GLU A 117 15.59 -6.83 -12.67
N GLU A 118 15.04 -5.76 -13.25
CA GLU A 118 15.72 -4.91 -14.23
C GLU A 118 16.40 -3.70 -13.60
N GLN A 119 16.20 -3.48 -12.30
CA GLN A 119 16.57 -2.26 -11.59
C GLN A 119 17.35 -2.52 -10.30
N PRO A 120 18.05 -1.50 -9.76
CA PRO A 120 18.77 -1.66 -8.51
C PRO A 120 17.83 -1.71 -7.30
N ASP A 121 18.33 -2.36 -6.25
CA ASP A 121 17.75 -2.23 -4.91
C ASP A 121 17.86 -0.78 -4.43
N SER A 122 16.85 -0.33 -3.69
CA SER A 122 16.83 1.04 -3.18
C SER A 122 17.90 1.25 -2.12
N ILE A 123 18.47 2.46 -2.07
CA ILE A 123 19.44 2.79 -1.02
C ILE A 123 18.67 2.99 0.30
N PRO A 124 19.06 2.34 1.41
CA PRO A 124 18.34 2.46 2.69
C PRO A 124 18.15 3.91 3.15
N SER A 125 19.11 4.80 2.87
CA SER A 125 18.98 6.22 3.22
C SER A 125 17.91 6.96 2.41
N GLU A 126 17.63 6.54 1.18
CA GLU A 126 16.55 7.08 0.34
C GLU A 126 15.20 6.54 0.80
N VAL A 127 15.13 5.25 1.13
CA VAL A 127 13.97 4.62 1.77
C VAL A 127 13.63 5.35 3.08
N ILE A 128 14.63 5.60 3.94
CA ILE A 128 14.43 6.32 5.20
C ILE A 128 14.04 7.80 4.95
N ALA A 129 14.63 8.47 3.96
CA ALA A 129 14.34 9.87 3.64
C ALA A 129 12.94 10.10 3.06
N LEU A 130 12.37 9.09 2.39
CA LEU A 130 10.98 9.08 1.91
C LEU A 130 9.95 8.76 3.02
N GLY A 131 10.38 8.57 4.27
CA GLY A 131 9.49 8.49 5.43
C GLY A 131 9.14 7.08 5.90
N TRP A 132 9.93 6.06 5.53
CA TRP A 132 9.79 4.71 6.06
C TRP A 132 10.45 4.60 7.45
N VAL A 133 9.84 5.21 8.49
CA VAL A 133 10.19 5.03 9.92
C VAL A 133 8.95 4.85 10.78
#